data_AF-K5WF08-F1
#
_entry.id   AF-K5WF08-F1
#
_cell.length_a   1.000
_cell.length_b   1.000
_cell.length_c   1.000
_cell.angle_alpha   90.00
_cell.angle_beta   90.00
_cell.angle_gamma   90.00
#
_symmetry.space_group_name_H-M   'P 1'
#
loop_
_entity.id
_entity.type
_entity.pdbx_description
1 polymer ?
#
loop_
_entity_poly.entity_id
_entity_poly.type
_entity_poly.pdbx_seq_one_letter_code
_entity_poly.pdbx_strand_id
1 'polypeptide(L)'
;MLSMATPFTGMRTLACLFLLGFLTRVMTFDITRKDNLAVYWGQDGAGSQQRLSFYCQDDTIDTIPLAFLYIFQGTGGDPVIDFSNICSQWDDPVFSGTALANCQSAMEADIKLCQSKGKAITLSLGGATGQVGFSSDLQAQSFATQVWNLFLGGSSSTRPFGTAILDGLDLDIESGTPAHYAAFVSQIRSLAAPTGKQYLITAAPQCPYPDAYIGAALNEADFDAVYVQFYNNYCGLDQPSVRTCLRNLTPTF
;
A
#
# COMPACT_ATOMS: atom_id res chain seq x y z
N MET A 1 17.21 -90.17 8.48
CA MET A 1 16.24 -89.85 7.41
C MET A 1 15.74 -88.43 7.64
N LEU A 2 15.67 -87.65 6.57
CA LEU A 2 15.39 -86.21 6.50
C LEU A 2 14.24 -85.75 7.40
N SER A 3 14.37 -84.56 7.99
CA SER A 3 13.35 -83.52 7.81
C SER A 3 13.96 -82.14 8.05
N MET A 4 13.84 -81.28 7.04
CA MET A 4 14.21 -79.87 7.03
C MET A 4 13.24 -79.06 7.91
N ALA A 5 13.75 -78.00 8.54
CA ALA A 5 12.94 -76.84 8.94
C ALA A 5 13.81 -75.57 8.83
N THR A 6 13.49 -74.74 7.84
CA THR A 6 14.04 -73.40 7.59
C THR A 6 13.54 -72.39 8.64
N PRO A 7 14.37 -71.44 9.11
CA PRO A 7 13.91 -70.34 9.93
C PRO A 7 13.28 -69.23 9.08
N PHE A 8 12.07 -68.82 9.45
CA PHE A 8 11.37 -67.64 8.94
C PHE A 8 12.18 -66.38 9.21
N THR A 9 12.62 -65.70 8.16
CA THR A 9 13.21 -64.36 8.23
C THR A 9 12.08 -63.34 8.33
N GLY A 10 11.89 -62.77 9.52
CA GLY A 10 10.95 -61.68 9.75
C GLY A 10 11.48 -60.38 9.13
N MET A 11 10.97 -60.04 7.95
CA MET A 11 11.24 -58.76 7.29
C MET A 11 10.48 -57.65 8.05
N ARG A 12 11.20 -56.88 8.88
CA ARG A 12 10.67 -55.66 9.51
C ARG A 12 10.67 -54.54 8.48
N THR A 13 9.53 -54.32 7.85
CA THR A 13 9.30 -53.17 6.97
C THR A 13 9.27 -51.90 7.82
N LEU A 14 10.36 -51.12 7.81
CA LEU A 14 10.34 -49.73 8.31
C LEU A 14 9.54 -48.90 7.31
N ALA A 15 8.28 -48.60 7.63
CA ALA A 15 7.52 -47.60 6.91
C ALA A 15 8.03 -46.20 7.31
N CYS A 16 8.96 -45.65 6.54
CA CYS A 16 9.26 -44.21 6.59
C CYS A 16 8.05 -43.45 6.04
N LEU A 17 7.19 -42.94 6.93
CA LEU A 17 6.23 -41.90 6.58
C LEU A 17 7.01 -40.63 6.22
N PHE A 18 7.25 -40.42 4.92
CA PHE A 18 7.59 -39.10 4.40
C PHE A 18 6.33 -38.23 4.49
N LEU A 19 6.20 -37.46 5.56
CA LEU A 19 5.31 -36.31 5.61
C LEU A 19 5.86 -35.28 4.61
N LEU A 20 5.42 -35.33 3.34
CA LEU A 20 5.56 -34.18 2.46
C LEU A 20 4.64 -33.08 3.03
N GLY A 21 5.19 -32.26 3.91
CA GLY A 21 4.57 -30.98 4.24
C GLY A 21 4.48 -30.19 2.94
N PHE A 22 3.26 -29.98 2.45
CA PHE A 22 3.00 -28.93 1.46
C PHE A 22 3.36 -27.60 2.11
N LEU A 23 4.60 -27.16 1.91
CA LEU A 23 4.99 -25.77 2.13
C LEU A 23 4.17 -24.95 1.15
N THR A 24 3.03 -24.42 1.59
CA THR A 24 2.36 -23.33 0.89
C THR A 24 3.35 -22.18 0.84
N ARG A 25 4.06 -22.04 -0.29
CA ARG A 25 4.86 -20.84 -0.53
C ARG A 25 3.88 -19.70 -0.67
N VAL A 26 3.77 -18.89 0.38
CA VAL A 26 3.22 -17.54 0.21
C VAL A 26 4.16 -16.86 -0.76
N MET A 27 3.69 -16.64 -1.99
CA MET A 27 4.38 -15.78 -2.95
C MET A 27 4.43 -14.41 -2.29
N THR A 28 5.63 -13.96 -1.93
CA THR A 28 5.80 -12.57 -1.49
C THR A 28 5.44 -11.65 -2.65
N PHE A 29 4.81 -10.51 -2.35
CA PHE A 29 4.54 -9.48 -3.34
C PHE A 29 5.80 -9.16 -4.17
N ASP A 30 5.64 -9.07 -5.49
CA ASP A 30 6.72 -8.74 -6.43
C ASP A 30 6.26 -7.61 -7.35
N ILE A 31 6.74 -6.40 -7.07
CA ILE A 31 6.40 -5.19 -7.82
C ILE A 31 6.84 -5.25 -9.29
N THR A 32 7.78 -6.13 -9.65
CA THR A 32 8.28 -6.25 -11.02
C THR A 32 7.34 -7.03 -11.94
N ARG A 33 6.33 -7.69 -11.38
CA ARG A 33 5.29 -8.39 -12.15
C ARG A 33 4.38 -7.41 -12.88
N LYS A 34 3.93 -7.81 -14.07
CA LYS A 34 3.08 -7.01 -14.97
C LYS A 34 1.59 -7.32 -14.85
N ASP A 35 1.25 -8.26 -13.98
CA ASP A 35 -0.10 -8.76 -13.72
C ASP A 35 -0.52 -8.54 -12.26
N ASN A 36 0.18 -7.66 -11.53
CA ASN A 36 -0.27 -7.20 -10.22
C ASN A 36 -1.58 -6.41 -10.35
N LEU A 37 -2.51 -6.64 -9.42
CA LEU A 37 -3.73 -5.84 -9.28
C LEU A 37 -3.66 -4.98 -8.01
N ALA A 38 -3.76 -3.66 -8.19
CA ALA A 38 -3.93 -2.70 -7.09
C ALA A 38 -5.42 -2.34 -6.96
N VAL A 39 -5.96 -2.41 -5.74
CA VAL A 39 -7.36 -2.04 -5.43
C VAL A 39 -7.38 -1.09 -4.24
N TYR A 40 -7.86 0.14 -4.46
CA TYR A 40 -8.06 1.11 -3.40
C TYR A 40 -9.15 0.66 -2.44
N TRP A 41 -8.90 0.83 -1.14
CA TRP A 41 -9.85 0.49 -0.07
C TRP A 41 -9.88 1.61 0.96
N GLY A 42 -11.07 1.95 1.47
CA GLY A 42 -11.23 2.86 2.60
C GLY A 42 -12.34 3.88 2.42
N GLN A 43 -12.75 4.23 1.20
CA GLN A 43 -13.71 5.32 0.98
C GLN A 43 -15.18 4.89 0.84
N ASP A 44 -15.48 3.60 0.95
CA ASP A 44 -16.85 3.08 0.83
C ASP A 44 -17.64 3.60 -0.38
N GLY A 45 -17.00 3.74 -1.54
CA GLY A 45 -17.64 4.30 -2.74
C GLY A 45 -18.87 3.51 -3.23
N ALA A 46 -19.00 2.24 -2.83
CA ALA A 46 -20.14 1.38 -3.13
C ALA A 46 -21.18 1.28 -1.98
N GLY A 47 -20.97 1.95 -0.84
CA GLY A 47 -21.87 1.97 0.32
C GLY A 47 -22.01 0.64 1.06
N SER A 48 -21.07 -0.29 0.89
CA SER A 48 -21.08 -1.64 1.47
C SER A 48 -19.69 -2.19 1.79
N GLN A 49 -18.71 -1.29 1.97
CA GLN A 49 -17.33 -1.59 2.31
C GLN A 49 -17.24 -2.49 3.54
N GLN A 50 -16.56 -3.61 3.36
CA GLN A 50 -16.22 -4.52 4.44
C GLN A 50 -14.90 -4.11 5.10
N ARG A 51 -14.58 -4.73 6.23
CA ARG A 51 -13.26 -4.63 6.83
C ARG A 51 -12.15 -5.05 5.85
N LEU A 52 -10.96 -4.48 5.99
CA LEU A 52 -9.81 -4.75 5.14
C LEU A 52 -9.52 -6.27 5.02
N SER A 53 -9.66 -7.01 6.13
CA SER A 53 -9.48 -8.47 6.19
C SER A 53 -10.33 -9.28 5.20
N PHE A 54 -11.49 -8.76 4.76
CA PHE A 54 -12.34 -9.38 3.74
C PHE A 54 -11.62 -9.41 2.39
N TYR A 55 -11.10 -8.26 1.95
CA TYR A 55 -10.37 -8.12 0.69
C TYR A 55 -9.00 -8.79 0.74
N CYS A 56 -8.42 -8.94 1.94
CA CYS A 56 -7.22 -9.75 2.11
C CYS A 56 -7.41 -11.22 1.71
N GLN A 57 -8.65 -11.75 1.62
CA GLN A 57 -8.89 -13.13 1.20
C GLN A 57 -8.91 -13.33 -0.32
N ASP A 58 -9.02 -12.24 -1.09
CA ASP A 58 -9.07 -12.33 -2.55
C ASP A 58 -7.65 -12.45 -3.11
N ASP A 59 -7.29 -13.65 -3.56
CA ASP A 59 -5.96 -13.94 -4.10
C ASP A 59 -5.65 -13.19 -5.41
N THR A 60 -6.62 -12.51 -6.02
CA THR A 60 -6.39 -11.67 -7.20
C THR A 60 -5.82 -10.29 -6.87
N ILE A 61 -5.94 -9.83 -5.62
CA ILE A 61 -5.48 -8.50 -5.20
C ILE A 61 -4.06 -8.58 -4.66
N ASP A 62 -3.11 -7.88 -5.27
CA ASP A 62 -1.70 -7.91 -4.85
C ASP A 62 -1.33 -6.71 -3.98
N THR A 63 -1.91 -5.55 -4.26
CA THR A 63 -1.66 -4.29 -3.53
C THR A 63 -2.97 -3.64 -3.11
N ILE A 64 -3.02 -3.12 -1.87
CA ILE A 64 -4.15 -2.36 -1.37
C ILE A 64 -3.66 -1.02 -0.83
N PRO A 65 -3.81 0.07 -1.61
CA PRO A 65 -3.66 1.43 -1.10
C PRO A 65 -4.83 1.78 -0.16
N LEU A 66 -4.50 2.14 1.07
CA LEU A 66 -5.44 2.58 2.09
C LEU A 66 -5.80 4.05 1.83
N ALA A 67 -7.04 4.30 1.43
CA ALA A 67 -7.58 5.58 1.02
C ALA A 67 -8.44 6.20 2.15
N PHE A 68 -8.03 7.26 2.85
CA PHE A 68 -6.85 8.11 2.60
C PHE A 68 -6.27 8.75 3.86
N LEU A 69 -5.01 9.17 3.78
CA LEU A 69 -4.51 10.35 4.49
C LEU A 69 -4.83 11.59 3.63
N TYR A 70 -5.89 12.31 3.98
CA TYR A 70 -6.46 13.34 3.11
C TYR A 70 -6.16 14.78 3.57
N ILE A 71 -5.66 15.00 4.78
CA ILE A 71 -5.19 16.32 5.26
C ILE A 71 -3.75 16.19 5.75
N PHE A 72 -2.82 16.97 5.18
CA PHE A 72 -1.41 16.93 5.60
C PHE A 72 -1.15 17.68 6.90
N GLN A 73 -1.87 18.77 7.15
CA GLN A 73 -1.68 19.64 8.32
C GLN A 73 -3.01 19.86 9.03
N GLY A 74 -3.42 18.87 9.83
CA GLY A 74 -4.62 18.93 10.65
C GLY A 74 -4.39 19.61 12.00
N THR A 75 -5.32 19.38 12.92
CA THR A 75 -5.22 19.86 14.30
C THR A 75 -3.93 19.34 14.96
N GLY A 76 -3.20 20.24 15.62
CA GLY A 76 -1.92 19.92 16.26
C GLY A 76 -0.73 19.79 15.30
N GLY A 77 -0.94 19.94 13.99
CA GLY A 77 0.09 19.72 12.97
C GLY A 77 0.25 18.25 12.56
N ASP A 78 -0.62 17.36 13.05
CA ASP A 78 -0.68 15.97 12.63
C ASP A 78 -1.57 15.77 11.40
N PRO A 79 -1.30 14.77 10.55
CA PRO A 79 -2.15 14.45 9.43
C PRO A 79 -3.52 13.93 9.88
N VAL A 80 -4.50 13.96 8.98
CA VAL A 80 -5.82 13.37 9.19
C VAL A 80 -6.04 12.24 8.19
N ILE A 81 -6.49 11.11 8.70
CA ILE A 81 -6.89 9.92 7.94
C ILE A 81 -8.40 9.75 8.01
N ASP A 82 -8.96 9.19 6.94
CA ASP A 82 -10.36 8.81 6.85
C ASP A 82 -10.49 7.53 6.03
N PHE A 83 -11.02 6.49 6.65
CA PHE A 83 -11.37 5.21 6.03
C PHE A 83 -12.88 4.95 6.15
N SER A 84 -13.66 6.02 6.03
CA SER A 84 -15.12 6.02 5.97
C SER A 84 -15.71 5.27 7.16
N ASN A 85 -16.59 4.31 6.89
CA ASN A 85 -17.31 3.49 7.85
C ASN A 85 -16.44 2.58 8.72
N ILE A 86 -15.11 2.53 8.52
CA ILE A 86 -14.22 1.64 9.26
C ILE A 86 -13.39 2.37 10.31
N CYS A 87 -12.88 3.56 9.98
CA CYS A 87 -12.16 4.39 10.95
C CYS A 87 -12.08 5.84 10.47
N SER A 88 -12.58 6.78 11.28
CA SER A 88 -12.49 8.21 10.96
C SER A 88 -12.38 9.08 12.22
N GLN A 89 -12.03 10.35 12.05
CA GLN A 89 -11.98 11.29 13.19
C GLN A 89 -13.34 11.59 13.83
N TRP A 90 -14.44 11.25 13.15
CA TRP A 90 -15.80 11.55 13.61
C TRP A 90 -16.42 10.41 14.40
N ASP A 91 -16.12 9.18 14.00
CA ASP A 91 -16.74 7.98 14.56
C ASP A 91 -15.80 7.19 15.49
N ASP A 92 -14.50 7.52 15.51
CA ASP A 92 -13.48 6.81 16.30
C ASP A 92 -12.69 7.73 17.23
N PRO A 93 -12.06 7.18 18.28
CA PRO A 93 -11.15 7.94 19.13
C PRO A 93 -10.00 8.55 18.31
N VAL A 94 -9.63 9.80 18.61
CA VAL A 94 -8.45 10.47 18.04
C VAL A 94 -7.33 10.54 19.08
N PHE A 95 -6.08 10.72 18.62
CA PHE A 95 -4.97 11.01 19.53
C PHE A 95 -5.13 12.40 20.16
N SER A 96 -4.81 12.52 21.45
CA SER A 96 -4.99 13.75 22.22
C SER A 96 -4.30 14.95 21.57
N GLY A 97 -5.06 16.04 21.37
CA GLY A 97 -4.56 17.29 20.77
C GLY A 97 -4.48 17.26 19.24
N THR A 98 -4.96 16.19 18.61
CA THR A 98 -4.92 16.00 17.16
C THR A 98 -6.31 15.69 16.60
N ALA A 99 -6.38 15.66 15.28
CA ALA A 99 -7.51 15.11 14.51
C ALA A 99 -7.19 13.71 13.93
N LEU A 100 -6.05 13.12 14.30
CA LEU A 100 -5.60 11.85 13.79
C LEU A 100 -6.38 10.71 14.46
N ALA A 101 -7.19 9.99 13.69
CA ALA A 101 -7.96 8.85 14.18
C ALA A 101 -7.02 7.72 14.67
N ASN A 102 -7.38 7.09 15.78
CA ASN A 102 -6.70 5.92 16.32
C ASN A 102 -7.42 4.65 15.85
N CYS A 103 -7.02 4.19 14.67
CA CYS A 103 -7.60 3.02 14.00
C CYS A 103 -7.05 1.68 14.47
N GLN A 104 -6.36 1.63 15.61
CA GLN A 104 -5.62 0.45 16.02
C GLN A 104 -6.53 -0.78 16.18
N SER A 105 -7.67 -0.61 16.85
CA SER A 105 -8.66 -1.67 17.09
C SER A 105 -9.30 -2.19 15.81
N ALA A 106 -9.49 -1.32 14.81
CA ALA A 106 -10.15 -1.64 13.56
C ALA A 106 -9.19 -2.23 12.51
N MET A 107 -7.95 -1.78 12.46
CA MET A 107 -7.08 -2.00 11.28
C MET A 107 -5.78 -2.75 11.57
N GLU A 108 -5.22 -2.70 12.79
CA GLU A 108 -3.89 -3.28 13.06
C GLU A 108 -3.80 -4.78 12.67
N ALA A 109 -4.79 -5.56 13.09
CA ALA A 109 -4.83 -7.00 12.82
C ALA A 109 -5.07 -7.30 11.32
N ASP A 110 -5.90 -6.50 10.66
CA ASP A 110 -6.28 -6.70 9.27
C ASP A 110 -5.11 -6.38 8.32
N ILE A 111 -4.34 -5.32 8.61
CA ILE A 111 -3.12 -4.97 7.87
C ILE A 111 -2.12 -6.13 7.94
N LYS A 112 -1.84 -6.62 9.16
CA LYS A 112 -0.91 -7.74 9.39
C LYS A 112 -1.39 -9.03 8.72
N LEU A 113 -2.70 -9.28 8.71
CA LEU A 113 -3.29 -10.42 8.01
C LEU A 113 -3.04 -10.33 6.50
N CYS A 114 -3.34 -9.18 5.88
CA CYS A 114 -3.06 -8.92 4.48
C CYS A 114 -1.58 -9.16 4.13
N GLN A 115 -0.67 -8.60 4.94
CA GLN A 115 0.78 -8.79 4.77
C GLN A 115 1.19 -10.26 4.90
N SER A 116 0.62 -11.00 5.86
CA SER A 116 0.87 -12.45 6.00
C SER A 116 0.37 -13.28 4.81
N LYS A 117 -0.58 -12.74 4.04
CA LYS A 117 -1.08 -13.32 2.79
C LYS A 117 -0.29 -12.86 1.56
N GLY A 118 0.82 -12.15 1.76
CA GLY A 118 1.71 -11.71 0.70
C GLY A 118 1.23 -10.46 -0.05
N LYS A 119 0.23 -9.74 0.48
CA LYS A 119 -0.25 -8.48 -0.12
C LYS A 119 0.58 -7.30 0.37
N ALA A 120 0.85 -6.34 -0.51
CA ALA A 120 1.44 -5.07 -0.12
C ALA A 120 0.36 -4.07 0.33
N ILE A 121 0.56 -3.44 1.49
CA ILE A 121 -0.37 -2.44 2.02
C ILE A 121 0.31 -1.08 2.07
N THR A 122 -0.15 -0.13 1.26
CA THR A 122 0.38 1.25 1.23
C THR A 122 -0.64 2.22 1.82
N LEU A 123 -0.17 3.38 2.32
CA LEU A 123 -1.07 4.49 2.67
C LEU A 123 -1.19 5.42 1.47
N SER A 124 -2.41 5.66 0.99
CA SER A 124 -2.64 6.63 -0.07
C SER A 124 -2.86 8.04 0.50
N LEU A 125 -2.11 8.99 -0.03
CA LEU A 125 -2.11 10.39 0.37
C LEU A 125 -2.85 11.21 -0.68
N GLY A 126 -3.81 12.05 -0.24
CA GLY A 126 -4.58 12.93 -1.11
C GLY A 126 -6.04 12.52 -1.24
N GLY A 127 -6.45 12.10 -2.43
CA GLY A 127 -7.83 11.85 -2.84
C GLY A 127 -8.59 13.12 -3.24
N ALA A 128 -9.77 12.93 -3.83
CA ALA A 128 -10.57 13.99 -4.47
C ALA A 128 -10.96 15.17 -3.56
N THR A 129 -11.04 14.95 -2.24
CA THR A 129 -11.38 15.99 -1.23
C THR A 129 -10.17 16.43 -0.41
N GLY A 130 -8.96 16.04 -0.83
CA GLY A 130 -7.73 16.26 -0.10
C GLY A 130 -7.43 17.74 0.15
N GLN A 131 -6.93 18.04 1.35
CA GLN A 131 -6.32 19.30 1.73
C GLN A 131 -4.81 19.08 1.86
N VAL A 132 -4.15 19.05 0.71
CA VAL A 132 -2.77 18.59 0.56
C VAL A 132 -1.88 19.62 -0.16
N GLY A 133 -0.58 19.35 -0.18
CA GLY A 133 0.43 20.20 -0.81
C GLY A 133 1.41 20.81 0.19
N PHE A 134 2.52 21.33 -0.33
CA PHE A 134 3.62 21.88 0.45
C PHE A 134 4.03 23.26 -0.06
N SER A 135 4.51 24.13 0.84
CA SER A 135 5.04 25.45 0.52
C SER A 135 6.57 25.49 0.35
N SER A 136 7.27 24.41 0.71
CA SER A 136 8.73 24.29 0.56
C SER A 136 9.19 22.83 0.65
N ASP A 137 10.39 22.55 0.15
CA ASP A 137 11.04 21.24 0.31
C ASP A 137 11.25 20.88 1.77
N LEU A 138 11.62 21.85 2.63
CA LEU A 138 11.79 21.61 4.06
C LEU A 138 10.50 21.15 4.73
N GLN A 139 9.36 21.74 4.34
CA GLN A 139 8.05 21.30 4.84
C GLN A 139 7.72 19.90 4.33
N ALA A 140 7.96 19.61 3.06
CA ALA A 140 7.76 18.29 2.46
C ALA A 140 8.60 17.21 3.16
N GLN A 141 9.89 17.48 3.41
CA GLN A 141 10.82 16.59 4.11
C GLN A 141 10.43 16.38 5.59
N SER A 142 9.98 17.45 6.27
CA SER A 142 9.50 17.36 7.65
C SER A 142 8.26 16.49 7.74
N PHE A 143 7.31 16.68 6.81
CA PHE A 143 6.11 15.87 6.73
C PHE A 143 6.40 14.41 6.35
N ALA A 144 7.33 14.16 5.42
CA ALA A 144 7.80 12.80 5.11
C ALA A 144 8.34 12.09 6.37
N THR A 145 9.12 12.80 7.19
CA THR A 145 9.63 12.27 8.46
C THR A 145 8.50 11.99 9.46
N GLN A 146 7.47 12.84 9.51
CA GLN A 146 6.28 12.61 10.34
C GLN A 146 5.51 11.37 9.87
N VAL A 147 5.20 11.25 8.58
CA VAL A 147 4.54 10.07 7.98
C VAL A 147 5.35 8.79 8.26
N TRP A 148 6.67 8.85 8.12
CA TRP A 148 7.56 7.74 8.43
C TRP A 148 7.42 7.25 9.87
N ASN A 149 7.36 8.17 10.83
CA ASN A 149 7.24 7.88 12.26
C ASN A 149 5.86 7.36 12.67
N LEU A 150 4.80 7.84 12.01
CA LEU A 150 3.41 7.48 12.31
C LEU A 150 3.01 6.13 11.69
N PHE A 151 3.44 5.85 10.46
CA PHE A 151 2.87 4.76 9.64
C PHE A 151 3.89 3.73 9.13
N LEU A 152 5.15 4.14 8.97
CA LEU A 152 6.21 3.30 8.39
C LEU A 152 7.20 2.85 9.47
N GLY A 153 8.47 2.72 9.11
CA GLY A 153 9.53 2.13 9.93
C GLY A 153 10.09 3.05 11.03
N GLY A 154 9.54 4.25 11.21
CA GLY A 154 9.90 5.12 12.33
C GLY A 154 9.11 4.79 13.61
N SER A 155 9.21 5.67 14.60
CA SER A 155 8.59 5.48 15.92
C SER A 155 7.82 6.72 16.34
N SER A 156 6.63 6.50 16.91
CA SER A 156 5.81 7.53 17.54
C SER A 156 4.95 6.90 18.64
N SER A 157 4.52 7.70 19.62
CA SER A 157 3.46 7.32 20.56
C SER A 157 2.05 7.43 19.96
N THR A 158 1.91 8.09 18.81
CA THR A 158 0.64 8.37 18.13
C THR A 158 0.47 7.56 16.84
N ARG A 159 0.70 6.24 16.89
CA ARG A 159 0.61 5.38 15.69
C ARG A 159 -0.83 4.90 15.44
N PRO A 160 -1.49 5.33 14.34
CA PRO A 160 -2.91 5.00 14.09
C PRO A 160 -3.20 3.52 13.91
N PHE A 161 -2.21 2.74 13.48
CA PHE A 161 -2.34 1.30 13.24
C PHE A 161 -1.58 0.48 14.30
N GLY A 162 -1.35 1.05 15.48
CA GLY A 162 -0.58 0.43 16.55
C GLY A 162 0.82 0.01 16.07
N THR A 163 1.10 -1.30 16.15
CA THR A 163 2.41 -1.84 15.76
C THR A 163 2.48 -2.33 14.31
N ALA A 164 1.41 -2.17 13.52
CA ALA A 164 1.50 -2.42 12.08
C ALA A 164 2.42 -1.38 11.41
N ILE A 165 3.25 -1.86 10.49
CA ILE A 165 4.17 -1.06 9.67
C ILE A 165 3.74 -1.29 8.23
N LEU A 166 3.33 -0.23 7.54
CA LEU A 166 2.90 -0.35 6.15
C LEU A 166 4.08 -0.67 5.22
N ASP A 167 3.76 -1.12 4.02
CA ASP A 167 4.72 -1.51 2.99
C ASP A 167 5.10 -0.36 2.07
N GLY A 168 4.49 0.81 2.23
CA GLY A 168 4.78 1.94 1.36
C GLY A 168 3.76 3.07 1.43
N LEU A 169 3.89 3.99 0.48
CA LEU A 169 3.01 5.12 0.26
C LEU A 169 2.53 5.13 -1.18
N ASP A 170 1.32 5.64 -1.37
CA ASP A 170 0.75 5.96 -2.67
C ASP A 170 0.41 7.45 -2.70
N LEU A 171 0.80 8.14 -3.78
CA LEU A 171 0.56 9.57 -3.95
C LEU A 171 -0.58 9.76 -4.97
N ASP A 172 -1.81 9.84 -4.44
CA ASP A 172 -3.03 10.14 -5.19
C ASP A 172 -3.38 11.62 -5.02
N ILE A 173 -2.54 12.48 -5.59
CA ILE A 173 -2.63 13.93 -5.41
C ILE A 173 -3.53 14.53 -6.50
N GLU A 174 -4.71 15.02 -6.09
CA GLU A 174 -5.69 15.60 -7.01
C GLU A 174 -6.00 17.08 -6.73
N SER A 175 -5.31 17.68 -5.77
CA SER A 175 -5.55 19.05 -5.32
C SER A 175 -4.29 19.70 -4.75
N GLY A 176 -4.40 20.97 -4.36
CA GLY A 176 -3.30 21.72 -3.77
C GLY A 176 -2.26 22.13 -4.80
N THR A 177 -1.02 22.25 -4.34
CA THR A 177 0.13 22.64 -5.17
C THR A 177 0.88 21.40 -5.68
N PRO A 178 1.35 21.37 -6.93
CA PRO A 178 2.16 20.27 -7.47
C PRO A 178 3.61 20.24 -6.96
N ALA A 179 4.03 21.28 -6.22
CA ALA A 179 5.43 21.46 -5.85
C ALA A 179 5.86 20.54 -4.70
N HIS A 180 7.17 20.26 -4.65
CA HIS A 180 7.90 19.64 -3.53
C HIS A 180 7.60 18.16 -3.22
N TYR A 181 6.71 17.49 -3.98
CA TYR A 181 6.51 16.05 -3.81
C TYR A 181 7.77 15.22 -4.11
N ALA A 182 8.67 15.69 -4.99
CA ALA A 182 9.96 15.03 -5.21
C ALA A 182 10.84 15.04 -3.95
N ALA A 183 10.85 16.15 -3.21
CA ALA A 183 11.56 16.27 -1.94
C ALA A 183 10.92 15.38 -0.85
N PHE A 184 9.60 15.28 -0.81
CA PHE A 184 8.88 14.34 0.06
C PHE A 184 9.31 12.89 -0.23
N VAL A 185 9.25 12.45 -1.49
CA VAL A 185 9.62 11.08 -1.89
C VAL A 185 11.08 10.79 -1.58
N SER A 186 11.98 11.71 -1.94
CA SER A 186 13.42 11.57 -1.68
C SER A 186 13.72 11.39 -0.18
N GLN A 187 12.99 12.11 0.68
CA GLN A 187 13.14 11.96 2.13
C GLN A 187 12.66 10.60 2.62
N ILE A 188 11.52 10.09 2.13
CA ILE A 188 11.07 8.73 2.48
C ILE A 188 12.09 7.69 2.05
N ARG A 189 12.64 7.80 0.83
CA ARG A 189 13.70 6.89 0.35
C ARG A 189 14.95 6.94 1.23
N SER A 190 15.38 8.13 1.63
CA SER A 190 16.52 8.33 2.55
C SER A 190 16.29 7.64 3.91
N LEU A 191 15.09 7.77 4.48
CA LEU A 191 14.72 7.14 5.74
C LEU A 191 14.60 5.61 5.63
N ALA A 192 14.15 5.11 4.47
CA ALA A 192 14.00 3.69 4.18
C ALA A 192 15.33 2.97 3.93
N ALA A 193 16.30 3.64 3.28
CA ALA A 193 17.59 3.08 2.87
C ALA A 193 18.33 2.27 3.96
N PRO A 194 18.48 2.75 5.22
CA PRO A 194 19.19 2.00 6.25
C PRO A 194 18.43 0.78 6.79
N THR A 195 17.13 0.64 6.48
CA THR A 195 16.31 -0.46 7.03
C THR A 195 16.50 -1.79 6.29
N GLY A 196 16.96 -1.76 5.03
CA GLY A 196 17.02 -2.93 4.16
C GLY A 196 15.66 -3.50 3.71
N LYS A 197 14.54 -2.98 4.23
CA LYS A 197 13.18 -3.29 3.74
C LYS A 197 12.88 -2.39 2.53
N GLN A 198 12.35 -2.97 1.46
CA GLN A 198 11.77 -2.17 0.37
C GLN A 198 10.43 -1.59 0.82
N TYR A 199 10.32 -0.26 0.75
CA TYR A 199 9.05 0.45 0.90
C TYR A 199 8.61 0.94 -0.47
N LEU A 200 7.40 0.56 -0.89
CA LEU A 200 6.82 0.95 -2.17
C LEU A 200 6.46 2.44 -2.16
N ILE A 201 6.78 3.15 -3.23
CA ILE A 201 6.28 4.51 -3.47
C ILE A 201 5.59 4.50 -4.82
N THR A 202 4.27 4.64 -4.80
CA THR A 202 3.44 4.65 -6.02
C THR A 202 2.78 6.01 -6.21
N ALA A 203 2.24 6.26 -7.40
CA ALA A 203 1.48 7.46 -7.70
C ALA A 203 0.25 7.12 -8.54
N ALA A 204 -0.80 7.93 -8.42
CA ALA A 204 -2.04 7.78 -9.17
C ALA A 204 -2.37 9.03 -10.00
N PRO A 205 -1.53 9.39 -10.99
CA PRO A 205 -1.83 10.51 -11.87
C PRO A 205 -3.11 10.26 -12.66
N GLN A 206 -3.80 11.33 -13.02
CA GLN A 206 -4.86 11.26 -14.02
C GLN A 206 -4.25 10.97 -15.41
N CYS A 207 -5.07 10.52 -16.36
CA CYS A 207 -4.57 10.22 -17.71
C CYS A 207 -4.05 11.42 -18.53
N PRO A 208 -4.46 12.70 -18.32
CA PRO A 208 -3.86 13.81 -19.05
C PRO A 208 -2.36 13.91 -18.76
N TYR A 209 -1.55 13.99 -19.82
CA TYR A 209 -0.09 14.05 -19.70
C TYR A 209 0.47 15.40 -20.17
N PRO A 210 1.37 16.05 -19.40
CA PRO A 210 1.78 15.67 -18.05
C PRO A 210 0.66 15.87 -17.02
N ASP A 211 0.65 15.04 -15.98
CA ASP A 211 -0.28 15.20 -14.86
C ASP A 211 0.00 16.50 -14.11
N ALA A 212 -1.07 17.23 -13.77
CA ALA A 212 -0.97 18.58 -13.23
C ALA A 212 -0.43 18.63 -11.79
N TYR A 213 -0.54 17.54 -11.02
CA TYR A 213 -0.26 17.51 -9.59
C TYR A 213 0.99 16.70 -9.24
N ILE A 214 1.14 15.51 -9.82
CA ILE A 214 2.27 14.61 -9.52
C ILE A 214 3.28 14.51 -10.67
N GLY A 215 2.97 15.09 -11.84
CA GLY A 215 3.81 14.98 -13.04
C GLY A 215 5.25 15.48 -12.85
N ALA A 216 5.47 16.56 -12.11
CA ALA A 216 6.82 17.05 -11.81
C ALA A 216 7.60 16.04 -10.95
N ALA A 217 6.98 15.52 -9.89
CA ALA A 217 7.62 14.57 -9.00
C ALA A 217 7.96 13.24 -9.70
N LEU A 218 7.09 12.76 -10.60
CA LEU A 218 7.36 11.57 -11.42
C LEU A 218 8.63 11.69 -12.27
N ASN A 219 9.07 12.91 -12.62
CA ASN A 219 10.29 13.14 -13.38
C ASN A 219 11.54 13.32 -12.49
N GLU A 220 11.37 13.60 -11.20
CA GLU A 220 12.44 14.06 -10.30
C GLU A 220 12.72 13.10 -9.14
N ALA A 221 11.86 12.09 -8.91
CA ALA A 221 11.96 11.17 -7.79
C ALA A 221 11.67 9.71 -8.19
N ASP A 222 12.12 8.78 -7.35
CA ASP A 222 12.00 7.35 -7.62
C ASP A 222 10.64 6.79 -7.17
N PHE A 223 9.80 6.43 -8.12
CA PHE A 223 8.53 5.71 -7.92
C PHE A 223 8.66 4.25 -8.39
N ASP A 224 8.06 3.31 -7.66
CA ASP A 224 8.07 1.89 -7.99
C ASP A 224 6.97 1.50 -8.99
N ALA A 225 5.83 2.19 -8.96
CA ALA A 225 4.72 1.98 -9.90
C ALA A 225 3.83 3.23 -10.06
N VAL A 226 3.08 3.28 -11.16
CA VAL A 226 2.16 4.37 -11.49
C VAL A 226 0.81 3.78 -11.89
N TYR A 227 -0.23 4.12 -11.12
CA TYR A 227 -1.61 3.69 -11.32
C TYR A 227 -2.40 4.77 -12.08
N VAL A 228 -2.18 4.87 -13.39
CA VAL A 228 -2.80 5.93 -14.21
C VAL A 228 -4.33 5.80 -14.22
N GLN A 229 -5.03 6.86 -13.86
CA GLN A 229 -6.48 6.92 -13.83
C GLN A 229 -7.05 7.17 -15.24
N PHE A 230 -7.35 6.10 -15.98
CA PHE A 230 -7.98 6.19 -17.32
C PHE A 230 -9.50 6.32 -17.25
N TYR A 231 -10.00 7.29 -16.50
CA TYR A 231 -11.41 7.66 -16.40
C TYR A 231 -11.55 9.16 -16.08
N ASN A 232 -12.78 9.68 -16.08
CA ASN A 232 -13.13 11.09 -15.78
C ASN A 232 -12.41 12.16 -16.62
N ASN A 233 -11.80 11.78 -17.75
CA ASN A 233 -10.97 12.66 -18.58
C ASN A 233 -11.08 12.26 -20.06
N TYR A 234 -10.66 13.15 -20.96
CA TYR A 234 -10.70 12.94 -22.42
C TYR A 234 -9.86 11.74 -22.91
N CYS A 235 -8.99 11.20 -22.08
CA CYS A 235 -8.13 10.03 -22.35
C CYS A 235 -8.60 8.77 -21.60
N GLY A 236 -9.77 8.81 -20.95
CA GLY A 236 -10.36 7.65 -20.28
C GLY A 236 -10.78 6.56 -21.26
N LEU A 237 -10.76 5.28 -20.83
CA LEU A 237 -10.97 4.12 -21.71
C LEU A 237 -12.36 4.08 -22.38
N ASP A 238 -13.32 4.77 -21.79
CA ASP A 238 -14.68 4.98 -22.27
C ASP A 238 -14.80 6.06 -23.35
N GLN A 239 -13.71 6.80 -23.63
CA GLN A 239 -13.70 7.91 -24.58
C GLN A 239 -13.25 7.48 -26.00
N PRO A 240 -13.80 8.08 -27.08
CA PRO A 240 -13.43 7.74 -28.46
C PRO A 240 -11.94 7.96 -28.81
N SER A 241 -11.24 8.81 -28.05
CA SER A 241 -9.86 9.28 -28.27
C SER A 241 -8.75 8.34 -27.78
N VAL A 242 -9.06 7.23 -27.10
CA VAL A 242 -8.09 6.35 -26.42
C VAL A 242 -7.04 5.75 -27.36
N ARG A 243 -7.36 5.59 -28.66
CA ARG A 243 -6.39 5.11 -29.65
C ARG A 243 -5.13 5.99 -29.76
N THR A 244 -5.19 7.25 -29.32
CA THR A 244 -4.06 8.20 -29.38
C THR A 244 -3.25 8.25 -28.07
N CYS A 245 -3.86 8.01 -26.90
CA CYS A 245 -3.18 8.19 -25.60
C CYS A 245 -2.19 7.05 -25.28
N LEU A 246 -2.56 5.79 -25.57
CA LEU A 246 -1.69 4.63 -25.32
C LEU A 246 -0.39 4.63 -26.14
N ARG A 247 -0.29 5.43 -27.22
CA ARG A 247 0.96 5.57 -28.00
C ARG A 247 2.01 6.48 -27.35
N ASN A 248 1.63 7.34 -26.42
CA ASN A 248 2.55 8.31 -25.81
C ASN A 248 3.08 7.88 -24.44
N LEU A 249 2.63 6.75 -23.90
CA LEU A 249 3.03 6.22 -22.59
C LEU A 249 4.06 5.08 -22.68
N THR A 250 4.53 4.72 -23.88
CA THR A 250 5.69 3.83 -24.02
C THR A 250 6.97 4.64 -23.85
N PRO A 251 7.78 4.38 -22.80
CA PRO A 251 9.16 4.84 -22.79
C PRO A 251 9.86 4.20 -23.98
N THR A 252 10.57 5.00 -24.77
CA THR A 252 11.67 4.46 -25.58
C THR A 252 12.70 3.94 -24.60
N PHE A 253 12.69 2.63 -24.35
CA PHE A 253 13.81 1.91 -23.76
C PHE A 253 14.98 1.86 -24.74
#